data_AF-A0A5S9MH61-F1
#
_entry.id   AF-A0A5S9MH61-F1
#
_cell.length_a   1.000
_cell.length_b   1.000
_cell.length_c   1.000
_cell.angle_alpha   90.00
_cell.angle_beta   90.00
_cell.angle_gamma   90.00
#
_symmetry.space_group_name_H-M   'P 1'
#
loop_
_entity.id
_entity.type
_entity.pdbx_description
1 polymer ?
#
loop_
_entity_poly.entity_id
_entity_poly.type
_entity_poly.pdbx_seq_one_letter_code
_entity_poly.pdbx_strand_id
1 'polypeptide(L)'
;MRHYFSTQQELFLFSMNLIQERVKERITGLSLNGSTEENVLTLLEQLFHLMKKENLKWRCGRLFAVKALTEPDLQPLNAKMYDELFQTVQYCLMKLKEDGLLLNDIDPLLETERLYAVINGLALNGIVQPERIPPQLIRSVLQMHLQSITKKRHVSLIGEHVFFNLP
;
A
#
# COMPACT_ATOMS: atom_id res chain seq x y z
N MET A 1 27.02 -18.74 8.95
CA MET A 1 25.89 -17.85 9.31
C MET A 1 25.90 -17.43 10.78
N ARG A 2 26.18 -18.32 11.77
CA ARG A 2 26.36 -17.91 13.19
C ARG A 2 27.55 -16.97 13.47
N HIS A 3 28.42 -16.74 12.48
CA HIS A 3 29.54 -15.81 12.58
C HIS A 3 29.16 -14.36 12.22
N TYR A 4 27.97 -14.12 11.65
CA TYR A 4 27.50 -12.77 11.27
C TYR A 4 26.30 -12.31 12.08
N PHE A 5 25.48 -13.24 12.60
CA PHE A 5 24.31 -12.94 13.42
C PHE A 5 24.27 -13.90 14.61
N SER A 6 24.20 -13.33 15.81
CA SER A 6 24.15 -14.00 17.09
C SER A 6 22.73 -14.50 17.42
N THR A 7 21.70 -13.87 16.84
CA THR A 7 20.29 -14.25 17.06
C THR A 7 19.46 -14.26 15.77
N GLN A 8 18.33 -14.97 15.81
CA GLN A 8 17.33 -14.95 14.71
C GLN A 8 16.72 -13.55 14.52
N GLN A 9 16.65 -12.73 15.57
CA GLN A 9 16.23 -11.33 15.51
C GLN A 9 17.22 -10.47 14.75
N GLU A 10 18.53 -10.63 14.97
CA GLU A 10 19.55 -9.85 14.27
C GLU A 10 19.56 -10.14 12.76
N LEU A 11 19.50 -11.42 12.37
CA LEU A 11 19.38 -11.81 10.96
C LEU A 11 18.12 -11.24 10.33
N PHE A 12 17.00 -11.22 11.08
CA PHE A 12 15.76 -10.63 10.61
C PHE A 12 15.87 -9.12 10.42
N LEU A 13 16.36 -8.38 11.42
CA LEU A 13 16.55 -6.94 11.33
C LEU A 13 17.43 -6.56 10.14
N PHE A 14 18.53 -7.30 9.95
CA PHE A 14 19.40 -7.12 8.80
C PHE A 14 18.69 -7.38 7.47
N SER A 15 17.96 -8.50 7.36
CA SER A 15 17.20 -8.84 6.16
C SER A 15 16.10 -7.82 5.86
N MET A 16 15.44 -7.31 6.90
CA MET A 16 14.42 -6.28 6.77
C MET A 16 14.98 -4.96 6.29
N ASN A 17 16.12 -4.52 6.84
CA ASN A 17 16.79 -3.30 6.38
C ASN A 17 17.19 -3.41 4.90
N LEU A 18 17.75 -4.56 4.48
CA LEU A 18 18.10 -4.79 3.07
C LEU A 18 16.88 -4.78 2.14
N ILE A 19 15.75 -5.34 2.58
CA ILE A 19 14.53 -5.32 1.78
C ILE A 19 13.92 -3.91 1.76
N GLN A 20 13.97 -3.15 2.86
CA GLN A 20 13.55 -1.75 2.89
C GLN A 20 14.36 -0.89 1.92
N GLU A 21 15.68 -1.06 1.85
CA GLU A 21 16.53 -0.36 0.87
C GLU A 21 16.07 -0.64 -0.56
N ARG A 22 15.84 -1.90 -0.92
CA ARG A 22 15.31 -2.28 -2.24
C ARG A 22 13.91 -1.73 -2.53
N VAL A 23 13.07 -1.63 -1.51
CA VAL A 23 11.73 -1.01 -1.63
C VAL A 23 11.88 0.49 -1.92
N LYS A 24 12.75 1.16 -1.16
CA LYS A 24 13.03 2.59 -1.33
C LYS A 24 13.57 2.87 -2.73
N GLU A 25 14.56 2.10 -3.19
CA GLU A 25 15.09 2.19 -4.55
C GLU A 25 13.99 2.05 -5.62
N ARG A 26 13.09 1.07 -5.43
CA ARG A 26 11.97 0.87 -6.36
C ARG A 26 11.00 2.05 -6.36
N ILE A 27 10.63 2.57 -5.19
CA ILE A 27 9.74 3.75 -5.06
C ILE A 27 10.39 4.98 -5.68
N THR A 28 11.69 5.22 -5.43
CA THR A 28 12.42 6.35 -6.02
C THR A 28 12.59 6.23 -7.54
N GLY A 29 12.53 5.01 -8.08
CA GLY A 29 12.56 4.75 -9.52
C GLY A 29 11.19 4.82 -10.21
N LEU A 30 10.09 5.02 -9.47
CA LEU A 30 8.77 5.19 -10.07
C LEU A 30 8.66 6.57 -10.70
N SER A 31 8.28 6.61 -11.98
CA SER A 31 7.89 7.86 -12.63
C SER A 31 6.47 8.22 -12.22
N LEU A 32 6.32 9.00 -11.16
CA LEU A 32 5.04 9.51 -10.66
C LEU A 32 4.55 10.70 -11.50
N ASN A 33 4.35 10.49 -12.80
CA ASN A 33 4.00 11.54 -13.77
C ASN A 33 2.48 11.65 -14.00
N GLY A 34 1.68 10.82 -13.34
CA GLY A 34 0.23 10.83 -13.46
C GLY A 34 -0.43 11.85 -12.53
N SER A 35 -1.76 11.84 -12.52
CA SER A 35 -2.52 12.54 -11.49
C SER A 35 -2.22 11.97 -10.10
N THR A 36 -2.46 12.75 -9.04
CA THR A 36 -2.20 12.31 -7.65
C THR A 36 -2.92 11.01 -7.32
N GLU A 37 -4.14 10.80 -7.81
CA GLU A 37 -4.89 9.55 -7.64
C GLU A 37 -4.18 8.36 -8.30
N GLU A 38 -3.66 8.53 -9.52
CA GLU A 38 -2.92 7.49 -10.24
C GLU A 38 -1.57 7.19 -9.59
N ASN A 39 -0.89 8.22 -9.10
CA ASN A 39 0.37 8.09 -8.38
C ASN A 39 0.17 7.36 -7.05
N VAL A 40 -0.90 7.69 -6.31
CA VAL A 40 -1.29 6.98 -5.08
C VAL A 40 -1.66 5.55 -5.38
N LEU A 41 -2.47 5.28 -6.40
CA LEU A 41 -2.81 3.92 -6.80
C LEU A 41 -1.53 3.12 -7.15
N THR A 42 -0.60 3.72 -7.90
CA THR A 42 0.69 3.10 -8.25
C THR A 42 1.51 2.80 -7.00
N LEU A 43 1.59 3.71 -6.04
CA LEU A 43 2.29 3.48 -4.77
C LEU A 43 1.65 2.33 -3.96
N LEU A 44 0.32 2.30 -3.87
CA LEU A 44 -0.40 1.23 -3.18
C LEU A 44 -0.20 -0.14 -3.86
N GLU A 45 -0.13 -0.19 -5.19
CA GLU A 45 0.17 -1.42 -5.94
C GLU A 45 1.60 -1.93 -5.73
N GLN A 46 2.55 -1.02 -5.51
CA GLN A 46 3.92 -1.41 -5.17
C GLN A 46 3.96 -2.12 -3.82
N LEU A 47 3.13 -1.72 -2.86
CA LEU A 47 2.98 -2.48 -1.61
C LEU A 47 2.60 -3.93 -1.88
N PHE A 48 1.69 -4.21 -2.82
CA PHE A 48 1.32 -5.58 -3.17
C PHE A 48 2.41 -6.38 -3.87
N HIS A 49 3.25 -5.71 -4.68
CA HIS A 49 4.45 -6.36 -5.22
C HIS A 49 5.42 -6.81 -4.12
N LEU A 50 5.42 -6.13 -2.98
CA LEU A 50 6.19 -6.51 -1.80
C LEU A 50 5.53 -7.62 -0.98
N MET A 51 4.28 -7.95 -1.27
CA MET A 51 3.49 -8.95 -0.56
C MET A 51 3.23 -10.22 -1.37
N LYS A 52 3.92 -10.40 -2.51
CA LYS A 52 3.87 -11.66 -3.27
C LYS A 52 4.40 -12.84 -2.44
N LYS A 53 3.94 -14.06 -2.74
CA LYS A 53 4.36 -15.28 -2.02
C LYS A 53 5.87 -15.52 -2.04
N GLU A 54 6.56 -15.08 -3.09
CA GLU A 54 8.02 -15.21 -3.19
C GLU A 54 8.76 -14.16 -2.34
N ASN A 55 8.06 -13.14 -1.84
CA ASN A 55 8.66 -12.06 -1.08
C ASN A 55 8.94 -12.47 0.37
N LEU A 56 10.23 -12.57 0.69
CA LEU A 56 10.70 -12.96 2.01
C LEU A 56 10.26 -11.99 3.11
N LYS A 57 10.25 -10.67 2.85
CA LYS A 57 9.87 -9.66 3.85
C LYS A 57 8.47 -9.93 4.39
N TRP A 58 7.53 -10.13 3.48
CA TRP A 58 6.15 -10.34 3.88
C TRP A 58 5.94 -11.68 4.58
N ARG A 59 6.53 -12.78 4.06
CA ARG A 59 6.47 -14.10 4.72
C ARG A 59 7.05 -14.08 6.12
N CYS A 60 8.23 -13.48 6.29
CA CYS A 60 8.85 -13.30 7.59
C CYS A 60 7.94 -12.49 8.50
N GLY A 61 7.37 -11.38 8.02
CA GLY A 61 6.44 -10.58 8.81
C GLY A 61 5.24 -11.33 9.34
N ARG A 62 4.58 -12.14 8.50
CA ARG A 62 3.47 -12.98 8.96
C ARG A 62 3.91 -13.99 10.01
N LEU A 63 5.06 -14.61 9.82
CA LEU A 63 5.62 -15.55 10.78
C LEU A 63 5.93 -14.85 12.13
N PHE A 64 6.49 -13.64 12.10
CA PHE A 64 6.76 -12.86 13.30
C PHE A 64 5.49 -12.36 13.99
N ALA A 65 4.47 -11.95 13.23
CA ALA A 65 3.18 -11.57 13.80
C ALA A 65 2.57 -12.72 14.62
N VAL A 66 2.66 -13.95 14.11
CA VAL A 66 2.19 -15.14 14.84
C VAL A 66 3.08 -15.46 16.03
N LYS A 67 4.40 -15.47 15.86
CA LYS A 67 5.34 -15.78 16.96
C LYS A 67 5.31 -14.76 18.08
N ALA A 68 5.11 -13.47 17.78
CA ALA A 68 5.04 -12.40 18.77
C ALA A 68 3.90 -12.61 19.79
N LEU A 69 2.87 -13.39 19.45
CA LEU A 69 1.80 -13.78 20.38
C LEU A 69 2.31 -14.63 21.56
N THR A 70 3.42 -15.36 21.37
CA THR A 70 3.99 -16.26 22.38
C THR A 70 5.44 -15.95 22.75
N GLU A 71 6.12 -15.11 21.96
CA GLU A 71 7.52 -14.72 22.12
C GLU A 71 7.60 -13.17 22.23
N PRO A 72 7.52 -12.58 23.44
CA PRO A 72 7.46 -11.14 23.63
C PRO A 72 8.60 -10.35 22.98
N ASP A 73 9.80 -10.94 22.92
CA ASP A 73 10.97 -10.31 22.30
C ASP A 73 10.78 -10.05 20.80
N LEU A 74 9.80 -10.69 20.15
CA LEU A 74 9.45 -10.46 18.75
C LEU A 74 8.40 -9.35 18.53
N GLN A 75 7.80 -8.81 19.59
CA GLN A 75 6.82 -7.71 19.50
C GLN A 75 7.38 -6.46 18.81
N PRO A 76 8.61 -5.97 19.11
CA PRO A 76 9.17 -4.81 18.42
C PRO A 76 9.33 -5.03 16.92
N LEU A 77 9.62 -6.28 16.51
CA LEU A 77 9.76 -6.64 15.10
C LEU A 77 8.42 -6.64 14.38
N ASN A 78 7.38 -7.16 15.04
CA ASN A 78 6.01 -7.10 14.55
C ASN A 78 5.51 -5.65 14.42
N ALA A 79 5.74 -4.83 15.45
CA ALA A 79 5.39 -3.41 15.45
C ALA A 79 6.07 -2.63 14.30
N LYS A 80 7.37 -2.84 14.09
CA LYS A 80 8.09 -2.20 12.98
C LYS A 80 7.48 -2.51 11.61
N MET A 81 7.03 -3.75 11.41
CA MET A 81 6.37 -4.14 10.16
C MET A 81 4.97 -3.56 9.98
N TYR A 82 4.24 -3.39 11.08
CA TYR A 82 2.98 -2.65 11.10
C TYR A 82 3.22 -1.20 10.69
N ASP A 83 4.15 -0.52 11.37
CA ASP A 83 4.43 0.91 11.21
C ASP A 83 4.83 1.27 9.77
N GLU A 84 5.66 0.46 9.11
CA GLU A 84 6.09 0.71 7.74
C GLU A 84 4.93 0.76 6.74
N LEU A 85 4.02 -0.22 6.83
CA LEU A 85 2.86 -0.28 5.95
C LEU A 85 1.87 0.83 6.30
N PHE A 86 1.63 1.05 7.60
CA PHE A 86 0.77 2.11 8.10
C PHE A 86 1.21 3.50 7.63
N GLN A 87 2.50 3.83 7.80
CA GLN A 87 3.07 5.11 7.38
C GLN A 87 2.96 5.33 5.86
N THR A 88 3.10 4.26 5.06
CA THR A 88 2.95 4.37 3.60
C THR A 88 1.51 4.67 3.21
N VAL A 89 0.54 4.02 3.85
CA VAL A 89 -0.89 4.28 3.65
C VAL A 89 -1.24 5.70 4.09
N GLN A 90 -0.73 6.12 5.25
CA GLN A 90 -0.93 7.46 5.79
C GLN A 90 -0.39 8.53 4.83
N TYR A 91 0.81 8.32 4.30
CA TYR A 91 1.41 9.21 3.30
C TYR A 91 0.52 9.37 2.07
N CYS A 92 -0.02 8.27 1.54
CA CYS A 92 -0.91 8.31 0.37
C CYS A 92 -2.18 9.14 0.65
N LEU A 93 -2.81 8.94 1.82
CA LEU A 93 -4.02 9.68 2.20
C LEU A 93 -3.73 11.16 2.45
N MET A 94 -2.59 11.47 3.08
CA MET A 94 -2.15 12.86 3.26
C MET A 94 -1.92 13.57 1.93
N LYS A 95 -1.34 12.89 0.93
CA LYS A 95 -1.18 13.45 -0.41
C LYS A 95 -2.51 13.76 -1.09
N LEU A 96 -3.50 12.86 -0.99
CA LEU A 96 -4.85 13.12 -1.49
C LEU A 96 -5.53 14.30 -0.77
N LYS A 97 -5.28 14.45 0.53
CA LYS A 97 -5.82 15.57 1.32
C LYS A 97 -5.16 16.91 0.95
N GLU A 98 -3.84 16.94 0.83
CA GLU A 98 -3.05 18.13 0.45
C GLU A 98 -3.49 18.67 -0.92
N ASP A 99 -3.77 17.78 -1.87
CA ASP A 99 -4.24 18.14 -3.21
C ASP A 99 -5.76 18.42 -3.27
N GLY A 100 -6.44 18.43 -2.12
CA GLY A 100 -7.86 18.75 -1.99
C GLY A 100 -8.80 17.69 -2.57
N LEU A 101 -8.29 16.50 -2.90
CA LEU A 101 -9.03 15.41 -3.55
C LEU A 101 -9.83 14.58 -2.56
N LEU A 102 -9.37 14.44 -1.32
CA LEU A 102 -10.09 13.69 -0.29
C LEU A 102 -11.44 14.36 0.03
N LEU A 103 -12.49 13.55 0.26
CA LEU A 103 -13.79 14.04 0.73
C LEU A 103 -13.64 14.72 2.10
N ASN A 104 -14.50 15.70 2.37
CA ASN A 104 -14.34 16.60 3.53
C ASN A 104 -14.68 15.92 4.88
N ASP A 105 -15.48 14.84 4.85
CA ASP A 105 -15.95 14.07 6.00
C ASP A 105 -15.01 12.90 6.37
N ILE A 106 -13.94 12.70 5.61
CA ILE A 106 -12.97 11.63 5.87
C ILE A 106 -11.99 12.06 6.96
N ASP A 107 -11.94 11.29 8.06
CA ASP A 107 -10.86 11.34 9.02
C ASP A 107 -9.64 10.59 8.47
N PRO A 108 -8.51 11.25 8.18
CA PRO A 108 -7.34 10.61 7.60
C PRO A 108 -6.75 9.50 8.48
N LEU A 109 -6.84 9.61 9.81
CA LEU A 109 -6.26 8.61 10.71
C LEU A 109 -7.08 7.33 10.69
N LEU A 110 -8.40 7.45 10.85
CA LEU A 110 -9.31 6.32 10.79
C LEU A 110 -9.30 5.67 9.40
N GLU A 111 -9.20 6.49 8.36
CA GLU A 111 -9.11 6.00 6.98
C GLU A 111 -7.78 5.29 6.71
N THR A 112 -6.68 5.71 7.36
CA THR A 112 -5.41 5.00 7.30
C THR A 112 -5.55 3.59 7.87
N GLU A 113 -6.15 3.44 9.05
CA GLU A 113 -6.42 2.14 9.69
C GLU A 113 -7.29 1.25 8.79
N ARG A 114 -8.37 1.83 8.23
CA ARG A 114 -9.29 1.11 7.36
C ARG A 114 -8.61 0.59 6.09
N LEU A 115 -7.86 1.45 5.40
CA LEU A 115 -7.14 1.08 4.18
C LEU A 115 -6.00 0.11 4.48
N TYR A 116 -5.29 0.29 5.60
CA TYR A 116 -4.30 -0.68 6.08
C TYR A 116 -4.91 -2.08 6.23
N ALA A 117 -6.07 -2.19 6.89
CA ALA A 117 -6.76 -3.46 7.10
C ALA A 117 -7.16 -4.13 5.77
N VAL A 118 -7.69 -3.34 4.82
CA VAL A 118 -8.02 -3.82 3.46
C VAL A 118 -6.78 -4.37 2.76
N ILE A 119 -5.69 -3.61 2.77
CA ILE A 119 -4.44 -3.99 2.10
C ILE A 119 -3.86 -5.27 2.72
N ASN A 120 -3.79 -5.33 4.05
CA ASN A 120 -3.28 -6.48 4.79
C ASN A 120 -4.12 -7.75 4.57
N GLY A 121 -5.45 -7.61 4.50
CA GLY A 121 -6.38 -8.70 4.21
C GLY A 121 -6.22 -9.24 2.79
N LEU A 122 -6.18 -8.35 1.80
CA LEU A 122 -5.94 -8.71 0.39
C LEU A 122 -4.59 -9.39 0.20
N ALA A 123 -3.55 -8.89 0.88
CA ALA A 123 -2.20 -9.45 0.83
C ALA A 123 -2.12 -10.85 1.42
N LEU A 124 -2.78 -11.10 2.55
CA LEU A 124 -2.89 -12.46 3.10
C LEU A 124 -3.62 -13.38 2.13
N ASN A 125 -4.81 -12.97 1.69
CA ASN A 125 -5.67 -13.81 0.87
C ASN A 125 -5.05 -14.08 -0.52
N GLY A 126 -4.31 -13.12 -1.08
CA GLY A 126 -3.54 -13.30 -2.32
C GLY A 126 -2.44 -14.35 -2.25
N ILE A 127 -1.93 -14.65 -1.06
CA ILE A 127 -0.93 -15.71 -0.85
C ILE A 127 -1.59 -17.05 -0.60
N VAL A 128 -2.62 -17.06 0.24
CA VAL A 128 -3.31 -18.30 0.65
C VAL A 128 -4.19 -18.83 -0.48
N GLN A 129 -4.80 -17.93 -1.27
CA GLN A 129 -5.76 -18.24 -2.34
C GLN A 129 -5.46 -17.43 -3.61
N PRO A 130 -4.28 -17.59 -4.25
CA PRO A 130 -3.85 -16.77 -5.38
C PRO A 130 -4.79 -16.85 -6.60
N GLU A 131 -5.47 -17.98 -6.79
CA GLU A 131 -6.46 -18.15 -7.87
C GLU A 131 -7.74 -17.34 -7.63
N ARG A 132 -8.10 -17.09 -6.36
CA ARG A 132 -9.30 -16.32 -5.99
C ARG A 132 -9.04 -14.83 -5.87
N ILE A 133 -7.80 -14.46 -5.54
CA ILE A 133 -7.38 -13.07 -5.38
C ILE A 133 -6.28 -12.77 -6.41
N PRO A 134 -6.63 -12.70 -7.71
CA PRO A 134 -5.67 -12.32 -8.73
C PRO A 134 -5.28 -10.84 -8.60
N PRO A 135 -4.12 -10.41 -9.12
CA PRO A 135 -3.66 -9.02 -9.06
C PRO A 135 -4.68 -7.99 -9.57
N GLN A 136 -5.47 -8.35 -10.58
CA GLN A 136 -6.50 -7.51 -11.15
C GLN A 136 -7.61 -7.21 -10.14
N LEU A 137 -8.03 -8.20 -9.35
CA LEU A 137 -9.04 -8.01 -8.31
C LEU A 137 -8.52 -7.06 -7.22
N ILE A 138 -7.27 -7.24 -6.80
CA ILE A 138 -6.61 -6.35 -5.83
C ILE A 138 -6.65 -4.91 -6.34
N ARG A 139 -6.22 -4.67 -7.59
CA ARG A 139 -6.27 -3.35 -8.22
C ARG A 139 -7.68 -2.77 -8.21
N SER A 140 -8.68 -3.56 -8.61
CA SER A 140 -10.08 -3.11 -8.63
C SER A 140 -10.60 -2.74 -7.24
N VAL A 141 -10.25 -3.50 -6.19
CA VAL A 141 -10.65 -3.19 -4.81
C VAL A 141 -10.00 -1.88 -4.33
N LEU A 142 -8.71 -1.67 -4.62
CA LEU A 142 -8.03 -0.43 -4.26
C LEU A 142 -8.62 0.78 -5.01
N GLN A 143 -8.87 0.62 -6.31
CA GLN A 143 -9.48 1.67 -7.12
C GLN A 143 -10.87 2.03 -6.60
N MET A 144 -11.69 1.03 -6.29
CA MET A 144 -13.02 1.23 -5.69
C MET A 144 -12.92 1.93 -4.33
N HIS A 145 -11.96 1.54 -3.50
CA HIS A 145 -11.72 2.18 -2.22
C HIS A 145 -11.33 3.66 -2.40
N LEU A 146 -10.38 3.97 -3.27
CA LEU A 146 -9.98 5.36 -3.54
C LEU A 146 -11.15 6.20 -4.07
N GLN A 147 -11.93 5.67 -5.02
CA GLN A 147 -13.13 6.33 -5.55
C GLN A 147 -14.20 6.60 -4.47
N SER A 148 -14.25 5.78 -3.42
CA SER A 148 -15.20 5.96 -2.32
C SER A 148 -14.82 7.10 -1.37
N ILE A 149 -13.54 7.50 -1.36
CA ILE A 149 -13.02 8.52 -0.43
C ILE A 149 -12.52 9.79 -1.13
N THR A 150 -12.44 9.80 -2.46
CA THR A 150 -12.07 10.98 -3.25
C THR A 150 -13.29 11.67 -3.88
N LYS A 151 -13.17 12.98 -4.07
CA LYS A 151 -14.14 13.80 -4.78
C LYS A 151 -14.17 13.37 -6.24
N LYS A 152 -15.37 13.19 -6.80
CA LYS A 152 -15.53 12.98 -8.25
C LYS A 152 -14.98 14.20 -8.97
N ARG A 153 -14.13 14.00 -9.99
CA ARG A 153 -13.76 15.09 -10.89
C ARG A 153 -15.03 15.63 -11.54
N HIS A 154 -15.33 16.90 -11.28
CA HIS A 154 -16.16 17.66 -12.20
C HIS A 154 -15.34 17.82 -13.48
N VAL A 155 -15.66 17.03 -14.51
CA VAL A 155 -15.24 17.36 -15.87
C VAL A 155 -16.08 18.56 -16.26
N SER A 156 -15.50 19.76 -16.16
CA SER A 156 -16.07 20.95 -16.77
C SER A 156 -16.08 20.73 -18.28
N LEU A 157 -17.24 20.37 -18.83
CA LEU A 157 -17.48 20.41 -20.28
C LEU A 157 -17.46 21.89 -20.70
N ILE A 158 -16.27 22.42 -20.94
CA ILE A 158 -16.10 23.73 -21.56
C ILE A 158 -16.27 23.53 -23.07
N GLY A 159 -17.50 23.78 -23.53
CA GLY A 159 -17.81 24.47 -24.78
C GLY A 159 -17.45 23.81 -26.10
N GLU A 160 -18.37 23.03 -26.65
CA GLU A 160 -18.58 22.99 -28.10
C GLU A 160 -19.99 23.53 -28.42
N HIS A 161 -20.11 24.86 -28.40
CA HIS A 161 -21.14 25.55 -29.19
C HIS A 161 -20.46 26.07 -30.46
N VAL A 162 -20.38 25.24 -31.50
CA VAL A 162 -20.12 25.73 -32.87
C VAL A 162 -20.97 24.93 -33.86
N PHE A 163 -22.06 25.58 -34.28
CA PHE A 163 -22.73 25.50 -35.59
C PHE A 163 -22.85 24.16 -36.31
N PHE A 164 -24.08 23.66 -36.41
CA PHE A 164 -24.54 22.99 -37.63
C PHE A 164 -25.67 23.80 -38.27
N ASN A 165 -25.32 24.47 -39.36
CA ASN A 165 -26.27 25.01 -40.34
C ASN A 165 -26.92 23.84 -41.08
N LEU A 166 -28.26 23.87 -41.15
CA LEU A 166 -29.05 23.11 -42.12
C LEU A 166 -28.83 23.67 -43.53
N PRO A 167 -28.93 22.80 -44.54
CA PRO A 167 -29.89 23.03 -45.62
C PRO A 167 -31.08 22.05 -45.53
#